data_AF-A0A934U722-F1
#
_entry.id   AF-A0A934U722-F1
#
_cell.length_a   1.000
_cell.length_b   1.000
_cell.length_c   1.000
_cell.angle_alpha   90.00
_cell.angle_beta   90.00
_cell.angle_gamma   90.00
#
_symmetry.space_group_name_H-M   'P 1'
#
loop_
_entity.id
_entity.type
_entity.pdbx_description
1 polymer ?
#
loop_
_entity_poly.entity_id
_entity_poly.type
_entity_poly.pdbx_seq_one_letter_code
_entity_poly.pdbx_strand_id
1 'polypeptide(L)' 'MQNPRVLDTAELEPALANLRKARDAAMDEGAGDSDFGEIDTVIAAFEDEIRRRTEN' A
#
# COMPACT_ATOMS: atom_id res chain seq x y z
N MET A 1 -7.93 0.79 7.78
CA MET A 1 -7.18 0.67 6.52
C MET A 1 -7.20 2.01 5.79
N GLN A 2 -6.05 2.49 5.32
CA GLN A 2 -5.89 3.80 4.71
C GLN A 2 -6.41 3.78 3.26
N ASN A 3 -7.24 4.75 2.87
CA ASN A 3 -7.82 4.82 1.53
C ASN A 3 -6.95 5.72 0.64
N PRO A 4 -6.40 5.23 -0.49
CA PRO A 4 -5.55 6.05 -1.37
C PRO A 4 -6.31 7.21 -2.02
N ARG A 5 -7.65 7.09 -2.19
CA ARG A 5 -8.44 8.13 -2.87
C ARG A 5 -8.54 9.44 -2.10
N VAL A 6 -8.28 9.43 -0.80
CA VAL A 6 -8.34 10.63 0.04
C VAL A 6 -6.98 11.32 0.20
N LEU A 7 -5.91 10.74 -0.37
CA LEU A 7 -4.56 11.30 -0.32
C LEU A 7 -4.26 12.15 -1.56
N ASP A 8 -3.40 13.15 -1.37
CA ASP A 8 -2.84 13.91 -2.48
C ASP A 8 -1.86 13.07 -3.29
N THR A 9 -1.68 13.40 -4.56
CA THR A 9 -0.81 12.64 -5.47
C THR A 9 0.62 12.55 -4.95
N ALA A 10 1.12 13.63 -4.32
CA ALA A 10 2.45 13.67 -3.71
C ALA A 10 2.57 12.78 -2.45
N GLU A 11 1.45 12.41 -1.82
CA GLU A 11 1.41 11.58 -0.61
C GLU A 11 1.20 10.09 -0.92
N LEU A 12 0.72 9.77 -2.13
CA LEU A 12 0.48 8.39 -2.55
C LEU A 12 1.75 7.54 -2.61
N GLU A 13 2.83 8.04 -3.22
CA GLU A 13 4.09 7.28 -3.33
C GLU A 13 4.77 7.06 -1.96
N PRO A 14 4.90 8.08 -1.08
CA PRO A 14 5.42 7.88 0.27
C PRO A 14 4.59 6.88 1.09
N ALA A 15 3.26 6.95 0.99
CA ALA A 15 2.37 6.03 1.69
C ALA A 15 2.51 4.59 1.16
N LEU A 16 2.62 4.40 -0.16
CA LEU A 16 2.88 3.10 -0.76
C LEU A 16 4.23 2.52 -0.30
N ALA A 17 5.29 3.34 -0.22
CA ALA A 17 6.58 2.91 0.27
C ALA A 17 6.53 2.44 1.74
N ASN A 18 5.77 3.15 2.58
CA ASN A 18 5.56 2.77 3.98
C ASN A 18 4.79 1.45 4.11
N LEU A 19 3.76 1.23 3.29
CA LEU A 19 2.99 -0.02 3.28
C LEU A 19 3.87 -1.22 2.87
N ARG A 20 4.70 -1.06 1.84
CA ARG A 20 5.66 -2.11 1.44
C ARG A 20 6.65 -2.43 2.55
N LYS A 21 7.18 -1.40 3.21
CA LYS A 21 8.08 -1.59 4.37
C LYS A 21 7.38 -2.30 5.53
N ALA A 22 6.11 -1.98 5.80
CA ALA A 22 5.33 -2.65 6.84
C ALA A 22 5.09 -4.13 6.48
N ARG A 23 4.83 -4.44 5.20
CA ARG A 23 4.71 -5.81 4.71
C ARG A 23 6.01 -6.60 4.93
N ASP A 24 7.13 -6.01 4.54
CA ASP A 24 8.45 -6.67 4.66
C ASP A 24 8.83 -6.88 6.14
N ALA A 25 8.53 -5.91 7.01
CA ALA A 25 8.72 -6.08 8.46
C ALA A 25 7.83 -7.21 9.03
N ALA A 26 6.58 -7.31 8.59
CA ALA A 26 5.70 -8.39 8.98
C ALA A 26 6.20 -9.77 8.50
N MET A 27 6.86 -9.85 7.33
CA MET A 27 7.51 -11.07 6.86
C MET A 27 8.67 -11.48 7.77
N ASP A 28 9.51 -10.51 8.17
CA ASP A 28 10.64 -10.76 9.06
C ASP A 28 10.19 -11.18 10.47
N GLU A 29 9.05 -10.68 10.95
CA GLU A 29 8.45 -11.07 12.24
C GLU A 29 7.71 -12.42 12.20
N GLY A 30 7.62 -13.05 11.02
CA GLY A 30 6.93 -14.33 10.86
C GLY A 30 5.40 -14.22 10.98
N ALA A 31 4.84 -13.06 10.61
CA ALA A 31 3.39 -12.88 10.53
C ALA A 31 2.74 -13.93 9.62
N GLY A 32 1.48 -14.27 9.87
CA GLY A 32 0.76 -15.30 9.10
C GLY A 32 0.20 -14.78 7.78
N ASP A 33 -0.11 -15.69 6.85
CA ASP A 33 -0.69 -15.39 5.51
C ASP A 33 -1.89 -14.42 5.52
N SER A 34 -2.69 -14.41 6.59
CA SER A 34 -3.85 -13.52 6.71
C SER A 34 -3.48 -12.05 6.88
N ASP A 35 -2.37 -11.74 7.56
CA ASP A 35 -1.91 -10.36 7.77
C ASP A 35 -1.30 -9.78 6.48
N PHE A 36 -0.65 -10.63 5.66
CA PHE A 36 -0.13 -10.22 4.35
C PHE A 36 -1.24 -9.92 3.35
N GLY A 37 -2.31 -10.73 3.34
CA GLY A 37 -3.43 -10.52 2.42
C GLY A 37 -4.11 -9.17 2.61
N GLU A 38 -4.21 -8.70 3.85
CA GLU A 38 -4.77 -7.38 4.16
C GLU A 38 -3.85 -6.25 3.66
N ILE A 39 -2.55 -6.34 3.91
CA ILE A 39 -1.56 -5.34 3.50
C ILE A 39 -1.44 -5.30 1.96
N ASP A 40 -1.38 -6.45 1.30
CA ASP A 40 -1.27 -6.55 -0.16
C ASP A 40 -2.51 -5.96 -0.85
N THR A 41 -3.69 -6.14 -0.28
CA THR A 41 -4.93 -5.51 -0.79
C THR A 41 -4.83 -3.98 -0.75
N VAL A 42 -4.27 -3.42 0.33
CA VAL A 42 -4.09 -1.97 0.45
C VAL A 42 -3.00 -1.49 -0.52
N ILE A 43 -1.89 -2.19 -0.64
CA ILE A 43 -0.81 -1.89 -1.60
C ILE A 43 -1.37 -1.82 -3.03
N ALA A 44 -2.14 -2.84 -3.45
CA ALA A 44 -2.74 -2.89 -4.77
C ALA A 44 -3.67 -1.69 -5.04
N ALA A 45 -4.47 -1.28 -4.04
CA ALA A 45 -5.33 -0.11 -4.17
C ALA A 45 -4.53 1.20 -4.36
N PHE A 46 -3.37 1.33 -3.71
CA PHE A 46 -2.48 2.48 -3.88
C PHE A 46 -1.83 2.51 -5.25
N GLU A 47 -1.34 1.37 -5.73
CA GLU A 47 -0.76 1.23 -7.07
C GLU A 47 -1.78 1.56 -8.17
N ASP A 48 -3.02 1.10 -8.02
CA ASP A 48 -4.13 1.41 -8.93
C ASP A 48 -4.43 2.91 -8.97
N GLU A 49 -4.46 3.58 -7.82
CA GLU A 49 -4.75 5.02 -7.76
C GLU A 49 -3.60 5.86 -8.33
N ILE A 50 -2.34 5.50 -8.05
CA ILE A 50 -1.16 6.17 -8.64
C ILE A 50 -1.20 6.03 -10.17
N ARG A 51 -1.43 4.82 -10.66
CA ARG A 51 -1.54 4.54 -12.10
C ARG A 51 -2.67 5.35 -12.73
N ARG A 52 -3.87 5.31 -12.14
CA ARG A 52 -5.03 6.09 -12.62
C ARG A 52 -4.72 7.58 -12.71
N ARG A 53 -4.01 8.15 -11.74
CA ARG A 53 -3.66 9.59 -11.75
C ARG A 53 -2.52 9.94 -12.68
N THR A 54 -1.62 9.01 -12.96
CA THR A 54 -0.51 9.19 -13.91
C THR A 54 -0.98 9.06 -15.36
N GLU A 55 -2.01 8.24 -15.61
CA GLU A 55 -2.59 8.02 -16.94
C GLU A 55 -3.65 9.06 -17.35
N ASN A 56 -4.00 10.02 -16.49
CA ASN A 56 -5.02 11.06 -16.71
C ASN A 56 -4.37 12.42 -16.92
#